data_AF-A0A7U9X4D4-F1
#
_entry.id   AF-A0A7U9X4D4-F1
#
_cell.length_a   1.000
_cell.length_b   1.000
_cell.length_c   1.000
_cell.angle_alpha   90.00
_cell.angle_beta   90.00
_cell.angle_gamma   90.00
#
_symmetry.space_group_name_H-M   'P 1'
#
loop_
_entity.id
_entity.type
_entity.pdbx_description
1 polymer ?
#
loop_
_entity_poly.entity_id
_entity_poly.type
_entity_poly.pdbx_seq_one_letter_code
_entity_poly.pdbx_strand_id
1 'polypeptide(L)' 'MKLNEVYSRPLKEVIEELELSNMEVHSDEGGNVKAIELKYTEKKPEPEPKKTMNSPW' A
#
# COMPACT_ATOMS: atom_id res chain seq x y z
N MET A 1 -1.10 -10.79 2.85
CA MET A 1 -0.76 -11.61 1.66
C MET A 1 0.31 -12.63 2.00
N LYS A 2 0.31 -13.81 1.37
CA LYS A 2 1.34 -14.85 1.58
C LYS A 2 2.44 -14.78 0.53
N LEU A 3 3.63 -15.24 0.88
CA LEU A 3 4.82 -15.18 0.01
C LEU A 3 4.63 -15.90 -1.33
N ASN A 4 3.94 -17.05 -1.33
CA ASN A 4 3.65 -17.80 -2.55
C ASN A 4 2.76 -17.02 -3.54
N GLU A 5 1.84 -16.19 -3.04
CA GLU A 5 0.96 -15.37 -3.87
C GLU A 5 1.77 -14.31 -4.62
N VAL A 6 2.77 -13.70 -3.95
CA VAL A 6 3.68 -12.71 -4.53
C VAL A 6 4.49 -13.28 -5.71
N TYR A 7 4.96 -14.52 -5.61
CA TYR A 7 5.73 -15.17 -6.68
C TYR A 7 4.86 -15.67 -7.84
N SER A 8 3.56 -15.84 -7.62
CA SER A 8 2.64 -16.44 -8.59
C SER A 8 1.88 -15.41 -9.45
N ARG A 9 1.93 -14.13 -9.09
CA ARG A 9 1.16 -13.05 -9.74
C ARG A 9 2.09 -11.92 -10.22
N PRO A 10 1.67 -11.13 -11.23
CA PRO A 10 2.37 -9.90 -11.58
C PRO A 10 2.49 -8.98 -10.36
N LEU A 11 3.70 -8.47 -10.11
CA LEU A 11 4.00 -7.63 -8.94
C LEU A 11 3.06 -6.41 -8.83
N LYS A 12 2.64 -5.84 -9.96
CA LYS A 12 1.69 -4.71 -10.00
C LYS A 12 0.38 -5.03 -9.30
N GLU A 13 -0.21 -6.20 -9.57
CA GLU A 13 -1.48 -6.60 -8.96
C GLU A 13 -1.34 -6.81 -7.45
N VAL A 14 -0.21 -7.40 -7.03
CA VAL A 14 0.10 -7.62 -5.62
C VAL A 14 0.22 -6.29 -4.87
N ILE A 15 0.89 -5.30 -5.48
CA ILE A 15 1.08 -3.97 -4.91
C ILE A 15 -0.25 -3.20 -4.83
N GLU A 16 -1.14 -3.34 -5.81
CA GLU A 16 -2.45 -2.67 -5.83
C GLU A 16 -3.36 -3.10 -4.66
N GLU A 17 -3.14 -4.26 -4.06
CA GLU A 17 -3.88 -4.76 -2.89
C GLU A 17 -3.33 -4.25 -1.55
N LEU A 18 -2.17 -3.59 -1.56
CA LEU A 18 -1.48 -3.10 -0.38
C LEU A 18 -1.56 -1.57 -0.26
N GLU A 19 -1.24 -1.06 0.93
CA GLU A 19 -1.13 0.36 1.22
C GLU A 19 0.34 0.75 1.37
N LEU A 20 0.80 1.79 0.66
CA LEU A 20 2.17 2.28 0.80
C LEU A 20 2.32 2.97 2.16
N SER A 21 3.24 2.49 2.98
CA SER A 21 3.48 3.02 4.33
C SER A 21 4.74 3.86 4.43
N ASN A 22 5.75 3.59 3.61
CA ASN A 22 6.99 4.36 3.58
C ASN A 22 7.65 4.25 2.19
N MET A 23 8.32 5.32 1.77
CA MET A 23 9.18 5.38 0.60
C MET A 23 10.50 6.03 0.99
N GLU A 24 11.59 5.30 0.79
CA GLU A 24 12.96 5.79 1.01
C GLU A 24 13.67 5.86 -0.34
N VAL A 25 14.32 7.00 -0.61
CA VAL A 25 15.09 7.23 -1.85
C VAL A 25 16.55 7.33 -1.47
N HIS A 26 17.36 6.44 -2.02
CA HIS A 26 18.79 6.40 -1.78
C HIS A 26 19.51 6.99 -2.99
N SER A 27 20.20 8.12 -2.79
CA SER A 27 21.05 8.75 -3.80
C SER A 27 22.53 8.60 -3.47
N ASP A 28 23.39 8.78 -4.47
CA ASP A 28 24.81 8.97 -4.23
C ASP A 28 25.17 10.41 -3.84
N GLU A 29 26.46 10.65 -3.61
CA GLU A 29 27.02 11.96 -3.26
C GLU A 29 26.79 13.02 -4.35
N GLY A 30 26.55 12.60 -5.59
CA GLY A 30 26.21 13.47 -6.72
C GLY A 30 24.71 13.75 -6.86
N GLY A 31 23.87 13.19 -5.98
CA GLY A 31 22.42 13.34 -6.02
C GLY A 31 21.72 12.43 -7.03
N ASN A 32 22.41 11.47 -7.66
CA ASN A 32 21.78 10.52 -8.57
C ASN A 32 21.09 9.43 -7.76
N VAL A 33 19.84 9.10 -8.11
CA VAL A 33 19.09 8.04 -7.46
C VAL A 33 19.70 6.67 -7.80
N LYS A 34 20.03 5.89 -6.78
CA LYS A 34 20.55 4.52 -6.90
C LYS A 34 19.51 3.47 -6.58
N ALA A 35 18.64 3.74 -5.61
CA ALA A 35 17.61 2.81 -5.20
C ALA A 35 16.39 3.56 -4.65
N ILE A 36 15.23 2.92 -4.78
CA ILE A 36 14.00 3.31 -4.11
C ILE A 36 13.53 2.08 -3.33
N GLU A 37 13.39 2.22 -2.02
CA GLU A 37 12.83 1.20 -1.16
C GLU A 37 11.38 1.58 -0.84
N LEU A 38 10.45 0.65 -1.10
CA LEU A 38 9.02 0.82 -0.87
C LEU A 38 8.58 -0.18 0.19
N LYS A 39 7.98 0.32 1.27
CA LYS A 39 7.39 -0.51 2.33
C LYS A 39 5.88 -0.43 2.23
N TYR A 40 5.25 -1.59 2.28
CA TYR A 40 3.81 -1.74 2.15
C TYR A 40 3.22 -2.41 3.39
N THR A 41 2.00 -2.03 3.74
CA THR A 41 1.20 -2.64 4.80
C THR A 41 -0.12 -3.14 4.25
N GLU A 42 -0.82 -3.95 5.04
CA GLU A 42 -2.18 -4.36 4.70
C GLU A 42 -3.08 -3.11 4.64
N LYS A 43 -3.94 -3.04 3.62
CA LYS A 43 -5.00 -2.03 3.57
C LYS A 43 -5.92 -2.22 4.77
N LYS A 44 -6.15 -1.15 5.53
CA LYS A 44 -7.21 -1.19 6.54
C LYS A 44 -8.55 -1.29 5.82
N PRO A 45 -9.49 -2.11 6.31
CA PRO A 45 -10.85 -2.07 5.79
C PRO A 45 -11.37 -0.64 5.96
N GLU A 46 -11.88 -0.07 4.87
CA GLU A 46 -12.55 1.22 4.93
C GLU A 46 -13.68 1.09 5.95
N PRO A 47 -13.78 1.97 6.97
CA PRO A 47 -14.89 1.90 7.90
C PRO A 47 -16.16 2.05 7.08
N GLU A 48 -17.05 1.05 7.13
CA GLU A 48 -18.34 1.12 6.46
C GLU A 48 -18.97 2.48 6.78
N PRO A 49 -19.51 3.21 5.78
CA PRO A 49 -20.14 4.48 6.03
C PRO A 49 -21.22 4.22 7.08
N LYS A 50 -21.03 4.80 8.28
CA LYS A 50 -22.04 4.78 9.34
C LYS A 50 -23.32 5.26 8.68
N LYS A 51 -24.29 4.35 8.48
CA LYS A 51 -25.64 4.75 8.09
C LYS A 51 -26.07 5.73 9.16
N THR A 52 -26.02 7.03 8.86
CA THR A 52 -26.73 8.04 9.62
C THR A 52 -28.19 7.64 9.50
N MET A 53 -28.66 6.96 10.55
CA MET A 53 -30.06 6.66 10.72
C MET A 53 -30.73 8.01 10.91
N ASN A 54 -31.17 8.60 9.79
CA ASN A 54 -32.10 9.72 9.81
C ASN A 54 -33.37 9.20 10.47
N SER A 55 -33.46 9.32 11.80
CA SER A 55 -34.71 9.15 12.53
C SER A 55 -35.55 10.42 12.33
N PRO A 56 -36.77 10.31 11.77
CA PRO A 56 -37.71 11.41 11.71
C PRO A 56 -38.72 11.24 12.84
N TRP A 57 -38.37 11.65 14.07
CA TRP A 57 -39.32 11.90 15.16
C TRP A 57 -38.77 12.98 16.08
#